data_AF-A0A8B6Y1V7-F1
#
_entry.id   AF-A0A8B6Y1V7-F1
#
_cell.length_a   1.000
_cell.length_b   1.000
_cell.length_c   1.000
_cell.angle_alpha   90.00
_cell.angle_beta   90.00
_cell.angle_gamma   90.00
#
_symmetry.space_group_name_H-M   'P 1'
#
loop_
_entity.id
_entity.type
_entity.pdbx_description
1 polymer ?
#
loop_
_entity_poly.entity_id
_entity_poly.type
_entity_poly.pdbx_seq_one_letter_code
_entity_poly.pdbx_strand_id
1 'polypeptide(L)'
;MSLSEVARYCNIKKSTLIYQLKQFKKSERYHFDSSNIWNCDETGITNVHVPPKVLAPKGKKQIGSMTSAERGNNVTMIAAINATGNSISPLLVFPRAKFKDHMLNNYSPGNVGAAYKSGWSNEIIFLQFLEHFISNVQPSIKKLVLLLIDNHESHVNISIIELAKNQA
;
A
#
# COMPACT_ATOMS: atom_id res chain seq x y z
N MET A 1 4.67 -11.05 -6.30
CA MET A 1 4.12 -9.83 -6.94
C MET A 1 5.31 -8.99 -7.37
N SER A 2 5.41 -8.68 -8.66
CA SER A 2 6.49 -7.85 -9.22
C SER A 2 6.27 -6.37 -8.87
N LEU A 3 7.33 -5.56 -8.85
CA LEU A 3 7.27 -4.10 -8.64
C LEU A 3 6.24 -3.41 -9.55
N SER A 4 6.14 -3.86 -10.81
CA SER A 4 5.16 -3.36 -11.78
C SER A 4 3.71 -3.66 -11.42
N GLU A 5 3.45 -4.76 -10.71
CA GLU A 5 2.11 -5.10 -10.24
C GLU A 5 1.73 -4.25 -9.04
N VAL A 6 2.61 -4.11 -8.04
CA VAL A 6 2.38 -3.28 -6.85
C VAL A 6 2.11 -1.83 -7.25
N ALA A 7 2.96 -1.26 -8.11
CA ALA A 7 2.81 0.12 -8.57
C ALA A 7 1.52 0.37 -9.38
N ARG A 8 1.06 -0.63 -10.16
CA ARG A 8 -0.20 -0.56 -10.91
C ARG A 8 -1.42 -0.62 -9.96
N TYR A 9 -1.35 -1.41 -8.90
CA TYR A 9 -2.45 -1.57 -7.94
C TYR A 9 -2.58 -0.38 -6.98
N CYS A 10 -1.48 0.20 -6.51
CA CYS A 10 -1.53 1.34 -5.59
C CYS A 10 -1.98 2.65 -6.24
N ASN A 11 -2.26 2.67 -7.55
CA ASN A 11 -2.77 3.85 -8.27
C ASN A 11 -2.04 5.17 -7.93
N ILE A 12 -0.74 5.06 -7.62
CA ILE A 12 0.09 6.17 -7.16
C ILE A 12 0.18 7.15 -8.32
N LYS A 13 -0.59 8.23 -8.25
CA LYS A 13 -0.53 9.28 -9.26
C LYS A 13 0.86 9.89 -9.17
N LYS A 14 1.71 9.56 -10.15
CA LYS A 14 3.06 10.12 -10.31
C LYS A 14 3.08 11.65 -10.16
N SER A 15 2.01 12.33 -10.60
CA SER A 15 1.81 13.78 -10.42
C SER A 15 1.71 14.23 -8.97
N THR A 16 1.02 13.48 -8.11
CA THR A 16 0.86 13.79 -6.68
C THR A 16 2.17 13.64 -5.93
N LEU A 17 2.90 12.55 -6.20
CA LEU A 17 4.23 12.31 -5.64
C LEU A 17 5.20 13.44 -6.02
N ILE A 18 5.25 13.81 -7.31
CA ILE A 18 6.11 14.90 -7.78
C ILE A 18 5.72 16.24 -7.13
N TYR A 19 4.42 16.50 -6.94
CA TYR A 19 3.96 17.72 -6.30
C TYR A 19 4.38 17.76 -4.82
N GLN A 20 4.15 16.69 -4.06
CA GLN A 20 4.58 16.60 -2.66
C GLN A 20 6.10 16.73 -2.52
N LEU A 21 6.87 16.05 -3.39
CA LEU A 21 8.33 16.18 -3.46
C LEU A 21 8.79 17.61 -3.76
N LYS A 22 8.08 18.34 -4.65
CA LYS A 22 8.38 19.76 -4.94
C LYS A 22 8.13 20.66 -3.72
N GLN A 23 7.09 20.40 -2.94
CA GLN A 23 6.83 21.14 -1.71
C GLN A 23 7.91 20.89 -0.66
N PHE A 24 8.38 19.65 -0.50
CA PHE A 24 9.47 19.32 0.41
C PHE A 24 10.83 19.86 -0.03
N LYS A 25 11.13 19.86 -1.35
CA LYS A 25 12.35 20.50 -1.89
C LYS A 25 12.43 22.00 -1.61
N LYS A 26 11.31 22.66 -1.32
CA LYS A 26 11.26 24.08 -0.97
C LYS A 26 11.65 24.34 0.49
N SER A 27 11.72 23.30 1.32
CA SER A 27 12.17 23.36 2.71
C SER A 27 13.69 23.12 2.76
N GLU A 28 14.48 24.16 3.05
CA GLU A 28 15.95 24.08 3.15
C GLU A 28 16.46 23.32 4.39
N ARG A 29 15.56 22.87 5.28
CA ARG A 29 15.93 22.28 6.58
C ARG A 29 16.48 20.86 6.49
N TYR A 30 16.07 20.07 5.50
CA TYR A 30 16.41 18.65 5.42
C TYR A 30 16.68 18.24 3.98
N HIS A 31 17.84 17.62 3.75
CA HIS A 31 18.22 17.06 2.46
C HIS A 31 17.98 15.55 2.49
N PHE A 32 17.03 15.07 1.69
CA PHE A 32 16.74 13.65 1.54
C PHE A 32 17.25 13.17 0.17
N ASP A 33 17.95 12.04 0.17
CA ASP A 33 18.22 11.32 -1.06
C ASP A 33 16.93 10.73 -1.62
N SER A 34 16.83 10.61 -2.95
CA SER A 34 15.63 10.06 -3.60
C SER A 34 15.33 8.62 -3.13
N SER A 35 16.35 7.84 -2.79
CA SER A 35 16.17 6.48 -2.25
C SER A 35 15.54 6.44 -0.86
N ASN A 36 15.56 7.56 -0.12
CA ASN A 36 15.04 7.68 1.24
C ASN A 36 13.68 8.39 1.31
N ILE A 37 13.08 8.73 0.16
CA ILE A 37 11.73 9.30 0.11
C ILE A 37 10.76 8.22 -0.36
N TRP A 38 9.82 7.89 0.50
CA TRP A 38 8.87 6.79 0.34
C TRP A 38 7.44 7.33 0.32
N ASN A 39 6.61 6.71 -0.51
CA ASN A 39 5.17 6.92 -0.51
C ASN A 39 4.48 5.61 -0.15
N CYS A 40 3.64 5.67 0.88
CA CYS A 40 2.77 4.59 1.29
C CYS A 40 1.34 4.88 0.83
N ASP A 41 0.64 3.85 0.37
CA ASP A 41 -0.76 3.94 -0.01
C ASP A 41 -1.47 2.59 0.18
N GLU A 42 -2.78 2.64 0.42
CA GLU A 42 -3.66 1.49 0.55
C GLU A 42 -4.41 1.22 -0.75
N THR A 43 -4.47 -0.05 -1.15
CA THR A 43 -5.26 -0.47 -2.30
C THR A 43 -6.01 -1.76 -2.06
N GLY A 44 -7.21 -1.84 -2.59
CA GLY A 44 -8.04 -3.04 -2.53
C GLY A 44 -7.73 -3.98 -3.70
N ILE A 45 -7.35 -5.22 -3.40
CA ILE A 45 -7.22 -6.30 -4.37
C ILE A 45 -8.51 -7.12 -4.35
N THR A 46 -9.26 -7.04 -5.45
CA THR A 46 -10.52 -7.78 -5.59
C THR A 46 -10.27 -9.12 -6.28
N ASN A 47 -10.88 -10.19 -5.75
CA ASN A 47 -10.89 -11.50 -6.42
C ASN A 47 -12.00 -11.59 -7.49
N VAL A 48 -12.77 -10.52 -7.70
CA VAL A 48 -13.85 -10.51 -8.70
C VAL A 48 -13.24 -10.35 -10.08
N HIS A 49 -13.52 -11.29 -10.97
CA HIS A 49 -13.11 -11.20 -12.36
C HIS A 49 -13.69 -9.94 -13.02
N VAL A 50 -12.82 -9.06 -13.52
CA VAL A 50 -13.26 -7.96 -14.39
C VAL A 50 -13.30 -8.51 -15.82
N PRO A 51 -14.49 -8.63 -16.45
CA PRO A 51 -14.57 -9.15 -17.80
C PRO A 51 -13.85 -8.22 -18.77
N PRO A 52 -13.18 -8.75 -19.81
CA PRO A 52 -12.49 -7.94 -20.79
C PRO A 52 -13.47 -7.02 -21.52
N LYS A 53 -12.99 -5.85 -21.95
CA LYS A 53 -13.76 -4.97 -22.82
C LYS A 53 -13.95 -5.65 -24.18
N VAL A 54 -15.19 -5.94 -24.54
CA VAL A 54 -15.55 -6.56 -25.82
C VAL A 54 -16.08 -5.49 -26.77
N LEU A 55 -15.55 -5.44 -28.00
CA LEU A 55 -16.10 -4.62 -29.06
C LEU A 55 -17.34 -5.30 -29.64
N ALA A 56 -18.46 -4.57 -29.72
CA ALA A 56 -19.71 -5.10 -30.26
C ALA A 56 -20.35 -4.11 -31.24
N PRO A 57 -21.13 -4.60 -32.24
CA PRO A 57 -21.88 -3.73 -33.14
C PRO A 57 -22.82 -2.78 -32.39
N LYS A 58 -22.91 -1.54 -32.86
CA LYS A 58 -23.78 -0.50 -32.29
C LYS A 58 -25.23 -1.00 -32.26
N GLY A 59 -25.82 -1.09 -31.07
CA GLY A 59 -27.20 -1.54 -30.86
C GLY A 59 -27.35 -2.95 -30.24
N LYS A 60 -26.29 -3.77 -30.19
CA LYS A 60 -26.32 -5.05 -29.47
C LYS A 60 -26.18 -4.84 -27.96
N LYS A 61 -27.26 -5.10 -27.22
CA LYS A 61 -27.31 -4.98 -25.75
C LYS A 61 -26.92 -6.26 -25.00
N GLN A 62 -26.99 -7.43 -25.67
CA GLN A 62 -26.66 -8.72 -25.07
C GLN A 62 -25.25 -9.13 -25.50
N ILE A 63 -24.26 -8.68 -24.73
CA ILE A 63 -22.85 -9.05 -24.85
C ILE A 63 -22.58 -9.99 -23.68
N GLY A 64 -22.16 -11.22 -23.95
CA GLY A 64 -21.87 -12.18 -22.89
C GLY A 64 -20.70 -11.70 -22.04
N SER A 65 -20.97 -11.33 -20.79
CA SER A 65 -19.96 -11.17 -19.75
C SER A 65 -20.21 -12.20 -18.66
N MET A 66 -19.24 -13.07 -18.43
CA MET A 66 -19.25 -13.95 -17.27
C MET A 66 -18.48 -13.25 -16.15
N THR A 67 -19.19 -12.51 -15.30
CA THR A 67 -18.65 -12.02 -14.04
C THR A 67 -19.23 -12.88 -12.92
N SER A 68 -18.41 -13.36 -11.99
CA SER A 68 -18.93 -14.00 -10.79
C SER A 68 -19.85 -13.02 -10.06
N ALA A 69 -21.08 -13.43 -9.73
CA ALA A 69 -22.00 -12.64 -8.92
C ALA A 69 -21.56 -12.54 -7.45
N GLU A 70 -20.50 -13.26 -7.07
CA GLU A 70 -19.90 -13.17 -5.75
C GLU A 70 -19.38 -11.76 -5.52
N ARG A 71 -19.89 -11.12 -4.47
CA ARG A 71 -19.30 -9.92 -3.89
C ARG A 71 -17.92 -10.33 -3.34
N GLY A 72 -16.92 -10.31 -4.21
CA GLY A 72 -15.60 -10.84 -3.89
C GLY A 72 -15.05 -10.15 -2.65
N ASN A 73 -14.59 -10.97 -1.71
CA ASN A 73 -13.88 -10.48 -0.53
C ASN A 73 -12.63 -9.72 -1.00
N ASN A 74 -12.59 -8.43 -0.70
CA ASN A 74 -11.47 -7.55 -1.03
C ASN A 74 -10.37 -7.72 0.03
N VAL A 75 -9.13 -7.95 -0.42
CA VAL A 75 -7.94 -7.95 0.44
C VAL A 75 -7.30 -6.59 0.30
N THR A 76 -7.14 -5.86 1.41
CA THR A 76 -6.45 -4.57 1.38
C THR A 76 -4.95 -4.81 1.40
N MET A 77 -4.22 -4.14 0.53
CA MET A 77 -2.76 -4.14 0.48
C MET A 77 -2.26 -2.76 0.89
N ILE A 78 -1.37 -2.72 1.88
CA ILE A 78 -0.62 -1.53 2.28
C ILE A 78 0.79 -1.69 1.71
N ALA A 79 1.22 -0.78 0.83
CA ALA A 79 2.51 -0.88 0.18
C ALA A 79 3.25 0.47 0.20
N ALA A 80 4.58 0.40 0.28
CA ALA A 80 5.44 1.58 0.18
C ALA A 80 6.47 1.44 -0.96
N ILE A 81 6.60 2.51 -1.74
CA ILE A 81 7.53 2.61 -2.87
C ILE A 81 8.37 3.89 -2.71
N ASN A 82 9.68 3.80 -2.93
CA ASN A 82 10.56 4.95 -2.87
C ASN A 82 10.66 5.70 -4.21
N ALA A 83 11.24 6.90 -4.21
CA ALA A 83 11.34 7.71 -5.42
C ALA A 83 12.29 7.13 -6.48
N THR A 84 13.16 6.16 -6.14
CA THR A 84 13.96 5.41 -7.11
C THR A 84 13.20 4.24 -7.75
N GLY A 85 12.00 3.92 -7.25
CA GLY A 85 11.17 2.81 -7.74
C GLY A 85 11.40 1.47 -7.05
N ASN A 86 12.12 1.44 -5.92
CA ASN A 86 12.22 0.25 -5.06
C ASN A 86 11.00 0.17 -4.14
N SER A 87 10.61 -1.04 -3.74
CA SER A 87 9.52 -1.28 -2.79
C SER A 87 9.96 -2.24 -1.70
N ILE A 88 9.36 -2.13 -0.53
CA ILE A 88 9.39 -3.19 0.47
C ILE A 88 8.25 -4.18 0.20
N SER A 89 8.34 -5.38 0.76
CA SER A 89 7.20 -6.32 0.70
C SER A 89 5.98 -5.71 1.41
N PRO A 90 4.78 -5.73 0.81
CA PRO A 90 3.59 -5.13 1.39
C PRO A 90 3.04 -5.87 2.62
N LEU A 91 2.12 -5.22 3.32
CA LEU A 91 1.25 -5.84 4.31
C LEU A 91 -0.13 -6.11 3.69
N LEU A 92 -0.66 -7.31 3.89
CA LEU A 92 -1.96 -7.76 3.36
C LEU A 92 -2.98 -7.92 4.49
N VAL A 93 -4.13 -7.27 4.35
CA VAL A 93 -5.25 -7.31 5.31
C VAL A 93 -6.37 -8.18 4.74
N PHE A 94 -6.54 -9.35 5.35
CA PHE A 94 -7.57 -10.30 4.95
C PHE A 94 -8.91 -10.02 5.65
N PRO A 95 -10.06 -10.10 4.95
CA PRO A 95 -11.39 -9.93 5.53
C PRO A 95 -11.80 -11.15 6.37
N ARG A 96 -11.13 -11.32 7.51
CA ARG A 96 -11.29 -12.45 8.44
C ARG A 96 -11.13 -11.97 9.88
N ALA A 97 -11.70 -12.72 10.83
CA ALA A 97 -11.58 -12.39 12.26
C ALA A 97 -10.20 -12.74 12.86
N LYS A 98 -9.46 -13.68 12.25
CA LYS A 98 -8.15 -14.13 12.72
C LYS A 98 -7.24 -14.35 11.53
N PHE A 99 -5.99 -13.93 11.67
CA PHE A 99 -4.93 -14.22 10.70
C PHE A 99 -4.39 -15.65 10.94
N LYS A 100 -3.89 -16.28 9.88
CA LYS A 100 -3.27 -17.61 9.90
C LYS A 100 -2.16 -17.60 8.86
N ASP A 101 -0.99 -18.13 9.18
CA ASP A 101 0.20 -18.01 8.33
C ASP A 101 0.00 -18.56 6.91
N HIS A 102 -0.78 -19.63 6.76
CA HIS A 102 -1.08 -20.21 5.45
C HIS A 102 -1.86 -19.27 4.51
N MET A 103 -2.42 -18.16 5.00
CA MET A 103 -3.05 -17.13 4.15
C MET A 103 -2.04 -16.42 3.26
N LEU A 104 -0.75 -16.47 3.63
CA LEU A 104 0.37 -15.97 2.83
C LEU A 104 1.00 -17.08 1.96
N ASN A 105 0.47 -18.30 1.98
CA ASN A 105 0.93 -19.34 1.05
C ASN A 105 0.70 -18.84 -0.38
N ASN A 106 1.74 -18.96 -1.21
CA ASN A 106 1.82 -18.47 -2.60
C ASN A 106 2.13 -16.97 -2.77
N TYR A 107 2.33 -16.22 -1.69
CA TYR A 107 2.90 -14.87 -1.78
C TYR A 107 4.43 -14.94 -1.74
N SER A 108 5.10 -13.91 -2.26
CA SER A 108 6.56 -13.84 -2.20
C SER A 108 7.04 -13.75 -0.73
N PRO A 109 8.24 -14.25 -0.41
CA PRO A 109 8.80 -14.10 0.93
C PRO A 109 8.85 -12.63 1.38
N GLY A 110 8.65 -12.41 2.68
CA GLY A 110 8.73 -11.09 3.33
C GLY A 110 7.42 -10.29 3.37
N ASN A 111 6.34 -10.77 2.75
CA ASN A 111 5.01 -10.16 2.97
C ASN A 111 4.56 -10.40 4.42
N VAL A 112 3.93 -9.38 5.01
CA VAL A 112 3.30 -9.49 6.33
C VAL A 112 1.79 -9.56 6.14
N GLY A 113 1.11 -10.28 7.02
CA GLY A 113 -0.33 -10.46 6.94
C GLY A 113 -1.03 -10.06 8.23
N ALA A 114 -2.17 -9.40 8.08
CA ALA A 114 -3.08 -9.07 9.15
C ALA A 114 -4.50 -9.52 8.78
N ALA A 115 -5.40 -9.59 9.76
CA ALA A 115 -6.79 -9.90 9.50
C ALA A 115 -7.71 -8.96 10.27
N TYR A 116 -8.72 -8.45 9.57
CA TYR A 116 -9.77 -7.66 10.18
C TYR A 116 -11.11 -8.00 9.54
N LYS A 117 -12.20 -8.01 10.33
CA LYS A 117 -13.50 -8.53 9.87
C LYS A 117 -14.01 -7.85 8.59
N SER A 118 -13.76 -6.54 8.46
CA SER A 118 -14.18 -5.77 7.29
C SER A 118 -13.20 -5.89 6.10
N GLY A 119 -11.98 -6.37 6.32
CA GLY A 119 -10.88 -6.37 5.34
C GLY A 119 -10.16 -5.04 5.18
N TRP A 120 -10.60 -3.99 5.87
CA TRP A 120 -9.97 -2.67 5.85
C TRP A 120 -8.84 -2.56 6.88
N SER A 121 -7.91 -1.65 6.65
CA SER A 121 -6.89 -1.28 7.63
C SER A 121 -7.50 -0.52 8.82
N ASN A 122 -6.74 -0.47 9.91
CA ASN A 122 -7.02 0.36 11.09
C ASN A 122 -5.68 0.77 11.72
N GLU A 123 -5.73 1.57 12.78
CA GLU A 123 -4.54 2.06 13.49
C GLU A 123 -3.58 0.95 13.97
N ILE A 124 -4.11 -0.19 14.44
CA ILE A 124 -3.30 -1.31 14.94
C ILE A 124 -2.57 -1.99 13.77
N ILE A 125 -3.28 -2.20 12.66
CA ILE A 125 -2.71 -2.83 11.45
C ILE A 125 -1.71 -1.90 10.78
N PHE A 126 -1.99 -0.61 10.74
CA PHE A 126 -1.05 0.38 10.22
C PHE A 126 0.21 0.49 11.09
N LEU A 127 0.08 0.38 12.41
CA LEU A 127 1.24 0.31 13.30
C LEU A 127 2.12 -0.92 12.98
N GLN A 128 1.52 -2.09 12.77
CA GLN A 128 2.25 -3.30 12.33
C GLN A 128 2.95 -3.07 10.98
N PHE A 129 2.29 -2.37 10.05
CA PHE A 129 2.92 -1.98 8.79
C PHE A 129 4.12 -1.05 9.02
N LEU A 130 4.01 -0.06 9.92
CA LEU A 130 5.09 0.87 10.20
C LEU A 130 6.29 0.17 10.85
N GLU A 131 6.07 -0.76 11.78
CA GLU A 131 7.13 -1.60 12.34
C GLU A 131 7.84 -2.41 11.26
N HIS A 132 7.08 -3.02 10.36
CA HIS A 132 7.62 -3.72 9.19
C HIS A 132 8.38 -2.78 8.23
N PHE A 133 7.88 -1.57 8.02
CA PHE A 133 8.57 -0.56 7.22
C PHE A 133 9.92 -0.19 7.84
N ILE A 134 9.95 0.08 9.15
CA ILE A 134 11.17 0.43 9.89
C ILE A 134 12.17 -0.71 9.84
N SER A 135 11.74 -1.97 10.01
CA SER A 135 12.66 -3.12 9.98
C SER A 135 13.32 -3.34 8.60
N ASN A 136 12.62 -3.00 7.52
CA ASN A 136 13.15 -3.12 6.16
C ASN A 136 14.00 -1.90 5.75
N VAL A 137 13.52 -0.69 6.05
CA VAL A 137 14.18 0.55 5.60
C VAL A 137 15.32 0.97 6.53
N GLN A 138 15.24 0.61 7.82
CA GLN A 138 16.22 0.91 8.87
C GLN A 138 16.59 2.40 8.92
N PRO A 139 15.62 3.29 9.18
CA PRO A 139 15.88 4.71 9.39
C PRO A 139 16.82 4.93 10.59
N SER A 140 17.61 6.00 10.54
CA SER A 140 18.46 6.42 11.66
C SER A 140 18.81 7.90 11.56
N ILE A 141 19.43 8.46 12.59
CA ILE A 141 19.96 9.84 12.58
C ILE A 141 20.87 10.10 11.36
N LYS A 142 21.65 9.10 10.93
CA LYS A 142 22.53 9.19 9.76
C LYS A 142 21.81 8.96 8.43
N LYS A 143 20.67 8.27 8.45
CA LYS A 143 19.86 7.92 7.29
C LYS A 143 18.43 8.39 7.54
N LEU A 144 18.21 9.69 7.34
CA LEU A 144 16.89 10.29 7.43
C LEU A 144 16.00 9.76 6.31
N VAL A 145 14.79 9.34 6.67
CA VAL A 145 13.79 8.76 5.78
C VAL A 145 12.52 9.61 5.85
N LEU A 146 11.97 9.95 4.70
CA LEU A 146 10.70 10.64 4.58
C LEU A 146 9.65 9.65 4.09
N LEU A 147 8.64 9.36 4.93
CA LEU A 147 7.48 8.56 4.56
C LEU A 147 6.27 9.48 4.34
N LEU A 148 5.73 9.47 3.12
CA LEU A 148 4.52 10.17 2.74
C LEU A 148 3.33 9.23 2.89
N ILE A 149 2.33 9.68 3.64
CA ILE A 149 1.06 9.00 3.92
C ILE A 149 -0.08 10.01 3.73
N ASP A 150 -1.28 9.54 3.45
CA ASP A 150 -2.45 10.41 3.39
C ASP A 150 -2.96 10.77 4.81
N ASN A 151 -3.98 11.63 4.88
CA ASN A 151 -4.58 12.08 6.14
C ASN A 151 -5.74 11.18 6.60
N HIS A 152 -5.64 9.87 6.42
CA HIS A 152 -6.64 8.94 6.94
C HIS A 152 -6.50 8.76 8.45
N GLU A 153 -7.62 8.54 9.15
CA GLU A 153 -7.65 8.45 10.63
C GLU A 153 -6.77 7.32 11.18
N SER A 154 -6.64 6.21 10.45
CA SER A 154 -5.75 5.09 10.82
C SER A 154 -4.28 5.46 10.89
N HIS A 155 -3.87 6.57 10.25
CA HIS A 155 -2.48 7.03 10.20
C HIS A 155 -2.15 7.97 11.36
N VAL A 156 -3.16 8.49 12.04
CA VAL A 156 -3.02 9.54 13.06
C VAL A 156 -3.32 8.96 14.43
N ASN A 157 -2.36 8.20 14.97
CA ASN A 157 -2.41 7.66 16.32
C ASN A 157 -1.12 8.04 17.09
N ILE A 158 -1.23 8.24 18.39
CA ILE A 158 -0.08 8.61 19.25
C ILE A 158 1.04 7.58 19.19
N SER A 159 0.70 6.28 19.13
CA SER A 159 1.69 5.20 19.06
C SER A 159 2.49 5.24 17.75
N ILE A 160 1.86 5.62 16.64
CA ILE A 160 2.52 5.80 15.34
C ILE A 160 3.52 6.96 15.42
N ILE A 161 3.11 8.08 16.03
CA ILE A 161 3.95 9.27 16.19
C ILE A 161 5.14 8.99 17.12
N GLU A 162 4.91 8.31 18.24
CA GLU A 162 5.98 7.92 19.18
C GLU A 162 6.97 6.95 18.53
N LEU A 163 6.48 5.95 17.80
CA LEU A 163 7.33 5.00 17.07
C LEU A 163 8.21 5.72 16.04
N ALA A 164 7.64 6.66 15.29
CA ALA A 164 8.38 7.46 14.30
C ALA A 164 9.44 8.37 14.95
N LYS A 165 9.10 9.01 16.08
CA LYS A 165 10.05 9.85 16.84
C LYS A 165 11.24 9.07 17.35
N ASN A 166 11.05 7.82 17.78
CA ASN A 166 12.11 6.97 18.32
C ASN A 166 13.14 6.52 17.27
N GLN A 167 12.92 6.79 15.98
CA GLN A 167 13.88 6.48 14.90
C GLN A 167 14.82 7.66 14.55
N ALA A 168 14.57 8.84 15.12
CA ALA A 168 15.22 10.10 14.78
C ALA A 168 16.16 10.62 15.88
#